data_AF-A0A7V5DX23-F1
#
_entry.id   AF-A0A7V5DX23-F1
#
_cell.length_a   1.000
_cell.length_b   1.000
_cell.length_c   1.000
_cell.angle_alpha   90.00
_cell.angle_beta   90.00
_cell.angle_gamma   90.00
#
_symmetry.space_group_name_H-M   'P 1'
#
loop_
_entity.id
_entity.type
_entity.pdbx_description
1 polymer ?
#
loop_
_entity_poly.entity_id
_entity_poly.type
_entity_poly.pdbx_seq_one_letter_code
_entity_poly.pdbx_strand_id
1 'polypeptide(L)'
;MEWTWIFAIALLFYGIIPGIGAFMVRSRWRSFRREVIRSSFLPIFTYRTLLDLNEVPPDSSPEFRFFGTLEGVQEDNTIWLRSENIPLLADMTGQELFLLPSGGQEAEDDMVEEHPPFTGEEIPSIIPWSRVSTLSEGTKVYIAGPLRKVGGRYIFRAIPPQKLLVVFYEGLDRDLLRRVIWNSRHRNEYWNQFTPAALGLGALAEMFLTYYFLNTIHLRIPSILAIAATLVPILPLLPPGIFFFLLYRWLWGRARFLRAERDLLRLPLRYFTHSDLSKEVTLANGERYFCAVLSTIPWEVVKKRGRIRGTLLQKPLGSDSHTSLEEFYWFGIHREGDPYPEVSADPMVENVVLPGHPDLLATSCEKRAYKLELLSSIGFGLGFGINLFLALRILALMVR
;
A
#
# COMPACT_ATOMS: atom_id res chain seq x y z
N MET A 1 32.97 31.56 -4.51
CA MET A 1 31.58 31.25 -4.08
C MET A 1 30.80 30.46 -5.14
N GLU A 2 31.48 29.87 -6.12
CA GLU A 2 30.87 29.34 -7.33
C GLU A 2 30.39 27.91 -7.09
N TRP A 3 31.18 27.14 -6.33
CA TRP A 3 30.86 25.79 -5.87
C TRP A 3 29.58 25.71 -5.04
N THR A 4 29.32 26.72 -4.22
CA THR A 4 28.13 26.73 -3.35
C THR A 4 26.84 26.75 -4.17
N TRP A 5 26.84 27.40 -5.34
CA TRP A 5 25.68 27.42 -6.23
C TRP A 5 25.43 26.06 -6.87
N ILE A 6 26.48 25.39 -7.37
CA ILE A 6 26.40 24.03 -7.91
C ILE A 6 25.82 23.08 -6.85
N PHE A 7 26.43 23.04 -5.66
CA PHE A 7 25.95 22.15 -4.61
C PHE A 7 24.54 22.51 -4.11
N ALA A 8 24.18 23.80 -4.07
CA ALA A 8 22.83 24.21 -3.69
C ALA A 8 21.77 23.77 -4.71
N ILE A 9 22.04 23.93 -6.01
CA ILE A 9 21.14 23.49 -7.08
C ILE A 9 21.02 21.96 -7.05
N ALA A 10 22.14 21.25 -7.05
CA ALA A 10 22.15 19.78 -6.97
C ALA A 10 21.40 19.27 -5.72
N LEU A 11 21.64 19.85 -4.55
CA LEU A 11 20.96 19.46 -3.32
C LEU A 11 19.45 19.73 -3.40
N LEU A 12 19.05 20.89 -3.91
CA LEU A 12 17.64 21.27 -4.01
C LEU A 12 16.88 20.37 -5.00
N PHE A 13 17.40 20.24 -6.23
CA PHE A 13 16.70 19.57 -7.33
C PHE A 13 16.86 18.05 -7.31
N TYR A 14 18.00 17.52 -6.88
CA TYR A 14 18.24 16.07 -6.88
C TYR A 14 18.02 15.43 -5.51
N GLY A 15 18.05 16.22 -4.42
CA GLY A 15 17.85 15.74 -3.05
C GLY A 15 16.51 16.16 -2.45
N ILE A 16 16.34 17.46 -2.19
CA ILE A 16 15.24 18.01 -1.38
C ILE A 16 13.89 17.82 -2.07
N ILE A 17 13.72 18.27 -3.32
CA ILE A 17 12.43 18.19 -4.02
C ILE A 17 11.97 16.73 -4.19
N PRO A 18 12.80 15.80 -4.73
CA PRO A 18 12.42 14.39 -4.80
C PRO A 18 12.19 13.76 -3.41
N GLY A 19 12.97 14.15 -2.40
CA GLY A 19 12.84 13.67 -1.02
C GLY A 19 11.52 14.07 -0.36
N ILE A 20 11.10 15.33 -0.51
CA ILE A 20 9.79 15.81 -0.05
C ILE A 20 8.68 15.05 -0.78
N GLY A 21 8.78 14.90 -2.11
CA GLY A 21 7.82 14.13 -2.89
C GLY A 21 7.71 12.66 -2.42
N ALA A 22 8.84 12.03 -2.10
CA ALA A 22 8.86 10.67 -1.57
C ALA A 22 8.15 10.56 -0.22
N PHE A 23 8.38 11.52 0.68
CA PHE A 23 7.70 11.56 1.97
C PHE A 23 6.19 11.79 1.82
N MET A 24 5.77 12.70 0.93
CA MET A 24 4.36 12.97 0.65
C MET A 24 3.64 11.73 0.11
N VAL A 25 4.21 11.07 -0.90
CA VAL A 25 3.66 9.84 -1.48
C VAL A 25 3.56 8.74 -0.42
N ARG A 26 4.63 8.57 0.39
CA ARG A 26 4.64 7.58 1.48
C ARG A 26 3.59 7.87 2.55
N SER A 27 3.44 9.14 2.94
CA SER A 27 2.46 9.59 3.93
C SER A 27 1.04 9.35 3.43
N ARG A 28 0.74 9.73 2.18
CA ARG A 28 -0.57 9.54 1.55
C ARG A 28 -0.98 8.06 1.54
N TRP A 29 -0.11 7.17 1.09
CA TRP A 29 -0.40 5.73 1.06
C TRP A 29 -0.49 5.09 2.46
N ARG A 30 0.29 5.58 3.43
CA ARG A 30 0.12 5.18 4.84
C ARG A 30 -1.23 5.61 5.39
N SER A 31 -1.65 6.84 5.10
CA SER A 31 -2.95 7.35 5.52
C SER A 31 -4.09 6.54 4.91
N PHE A 32 -4.01 6.23 3.61
CA PHE A 32 -4.98 5.37 2.93
C PHE A 32 -5.11 3.99 3.59
N ARG A 33 -3.98 3.27 3.79
CA ARG A 33 -4.02 1.97 4.48
C ARG A 33 -4.58 2.07 5.89
N ARG A 34 -4.19 3.12 6.64
CA ARG A 34 -4.69 3.34 8.00
C ARG A 34 -6.20 3.55 7.99
N GLU A 35 -6.72 4.33 7.05
CA GLU A 35 -8.15 4.59 6.95
C GLU A 35 -8.93 3.33 6.57
N VAL A 36 -8.43 2.54 5.63
CA VAL A 36 -9.02 1.24 5.25
C VAL A 36 -9.01 0.25 6.43
N ILE A 37 -7.94 0.21 7.21
CA ILE A 37 -7.87 -0.62 8.41
C ILE A 37 -8.82 -0.08 9.49
N ARG A 38 -8.86 1.24 9.71
CA ARG A 38 -9.79 1.87 10.65
C ARG A 38 -11.24 1.56 10.29
N SER A 39 -11.60 1.71 9.02
CA SER A 39 -12.95 1.47 8.54
C SER A 39 -13.37 0.00 8.65
N SER A 40 -12.42 -0.94 8.72
CA SER A 40 -12.71 -2.36 9.00
C SER A 40 -13.30 -2.64 10.38
N PHE A 41 -13.21 -1.69 11.32
CA PHE A 41 -13.85 -1.79 12.62
C PHE A 41 -15.27 -1.20 12.65
N LEU A 42 -15.67 -0.50 11.59
CA LEU A 42 -17.01 0.09 11.51
C LEU A 42 -18.07 -1.00 11.28
N PRO A 43 -19.30 -0.82 11.76
CA PRO A 43 -20.41 -1.71 11.40
C PRO A 43 -20.69 -1.66 9.89
N ILE A 44 -21.06 -2.80 9.33
CA ILE A 44 -21.51 -2.89 7.93
C ILE A 44 -22.96 -2.38 7.87
N PHE A 45 -23.24 -1.49 6.93
CA PHE A 45 -24.59 -1.01 6.69
C PHE A 45 -25.45 -2.13 6.09
N THR A 46 -26.44 -2.58 6.85
CA THR A 46 -27.38 -3.65 6.47
C THR A 46 -28.83 -3.17 6.59
N TYR A 47 -29.78 -3.98 6.12
CA TYR A 47 -31.20 -3.64 6.24
C TYR A 47 -31.65 -3.49 7.69
N ARG A 48 -31.07 -4.29 8.60
CA ARG A 48 -31.31 -4.16 10.04
C ARG A 48 -30.85 -2.79 10.57
N THR A 49 -29.68 -2.34 10.14
CA THR A 49 -29.17 -1.01 10.47
C THR A 49 -30.11 0.11 10.00
N LEU A 50 -30.76 -0.06 8.84
CA LEU A 50 -31.74 0.89 8.33
C LEU A 50 -32.95 1.03 9.29
N LEU A 51 -33.42 -0.08 9.87
CA LEU A 51 -34.50 -0.07 10.86
C LEU A 51 -34.07 0.65 12.14
N ASP A 52 -32.90 0.33 12.68
CA ASP A 52 -32.37 0.93 13.90
C ASP A 52 -32.14 2.45 13.75
N LEU A 53 -31.68 2.87 12.56
CA LEU A 53 -31.44 4.29 12.25
C LEU A 53 -32.70 5.14 12.12
N ASN A 54 -33.90 4.54 12.05
CA ASN A 54 -35.13 5.33 12.09
C ASN A 54 -35.41 5.93 13.47
N GLU A 55 -34.83 5.34 14.52
CA GLU A 55 -34.98 5.81 15.91
C GLU A 55 -33.91 6.81 16.31
N VAL A 56 -32.81 6.90 15.54
CA VAL A 56 -31.68 7.78 15.85
C VAL A 56 -31.99 9.21 15.40
N PRO A 57 -31.69 10.24 16.22
CA PRO A 57 -31.94 11.63 15.86
C PRO A 57 -31.28 12.03 14.53
N PRO A 58 -31.94 12.88 13.72
CA PRO A 58 -31.50 13.25 12.38
C PRO A 58 -30.14 13.97 12.34
N ASP A 59 -29.71 14.56 13.45
CA ASP A 59 -28.41 15.24 13.57
C ASP A 59 -27.24 14.28 13.88
N SER A 60 -27.55 13.02 14.22
CA SER A 60 -26.51 12.01 14.37
C SER A 60 -25.84 11.73 13.01
N SER A 61 -24.54 11.47 13.04
CA SER A 61 -23.78 11.08 11.85
C SER A 61 -22.97 9.83 12.14
N PRO A 62 -23.64 8.70 12.38
CA PRO A 62 -22.97 7.43 12.63
C PRO A 62 -22.10 7.03 11.43
N GLU A 63 -20.92 6.51 11.71
CA GLU A 63 -19.99 6.00 10.70
C GLU A 63 -20.33 4.55 10.38
N PHE A 64 -20.46 4.25 9.08
CA PHE A 64 -20.66 2.89 8.59
C PHE A 64 -19.69 2.60 7.46
N ARG A 65 -19.56 1.31 7.15
CA ARG A 65 -19.00 0.86 5.87
C ARG A 65 -20.03 0.10 5.06
N PHE A 66 -19.85 0.08 3.75
CA PHE A 66 -20.76 -0.55 2.82
C PHE A 66 -19.98 -1.18 1.67
N PHE A 67 -20.40 -2.40 1.33
CA PHE A 67 -19.94 -3.15 0.17
C PHE A 67 -21.10 -3.26 -0.80
N GLY A 68 -20.89 -2.88 -2.05
CA GLY A 68 -21.92 -3.01 -3.07
C GLY A 68 -21.37 -2.76 -4.47
N THR A 69 -22.28 -2.52 -5.39
CA THR A 69 -22.00 -2.22 -6.79
C THR A 69 -22.57 -0.86 -7.15
N LEU A 70 -21.86 -0.15 -8.02
CA LEU A 70 -22.37 1.09 -8.63
C LEU A 70 -23.52 0.76 -9.58
N GLU A 71 -24.69 1.36 -9.38
CA GLU A 71 -25.80 1.29 -10.33
C GLU A 71 -25.73 2.42 -11.36
N GLY A 72 -25.36 3.62 -10.92
CA GLY A 72 -25.35 4.78 -11.79
C GLY A 72 -24.83 6.03 -11.11
N VAL A 73 -24.59 7.05 -11.93
CA VAL A 73 -24.21 8.39 -11.50
C VAL A 73 -25.40 9.31 -11.76
N GLN A 74 -25.88 9.99 -10.72
CA GLN A 74 -26.97 10.95 -10.83
C GLN A 74 -26.41 12.37 -11.02
N GLU A 75 -27.25 13.28 -11.52
CA GLU A 75 -26.99 14.72 -11.51
C GLU A 75 -26.64 15.18 -10.06
N ASP A 76 -25.75 16.17 -9.93
CA ASP A 76 -25.23 16.73 -8.65
C ASP A 76 -24.14 15.93 -7.89
N ASN A 77 -23.24 15.24 -8.58
CA ASN A 77 -22.12 14.49 -7.97
C ASN A 77 -22.56 13.40 -6.97
N THR A 78 -23.74 12.82 -7.17
CA THR A 78 -24.22 11.72 -6.33
C THR A 78 -24.15 10.40 -7.09
N ILE A 79 -23.78 9.32 -6.39
CA ILE A 79 -23.74 7.97 -6.95
C ILE A 79 -24.78 7.09 -6.27
N TRP A 80 -25.42 6.24 -7.09
CA TRP A 80 -26.34 5.21 -6.64
C TRP A 80 -25.58 3.90 -6.44
N LEU A 81 -25.67 3.39 -5.23
CA LEU A 81 -25.03 2.16 -4.80
C LEU A 81 -26.11 1.15 -4.45
N ARG A 82 -25.88 -0.11 -4.82
CA ARG A 82 -26.75 -1.23 -4.49
C ARG A 82 -25.94 -2.34 -3.87
N SER A 83 -26.45 -2.85 -2.76
CA SER A 83 -25.98 -4.10 -2.16
C SER A 83 -27.20 -4.96 -1.90
N GLU A 84 -27.26 -6.11 -2.56
CA GLU A 84 -28.44 -6.97 -2.57
C GLU A 84 -29.70 -6.17 -2.96
N ASN A 85 -30.56 -5.85 -1.99
CA ASN A 85 -31.81 -5.11 -2.17
C ASN A 85 -31.84 -3.74 -1.48
N ILE A 86 -30.68 -3.21 -1.07
CA ILE A 86 -30.58 -1.94 -0.35
C ILE A 86 -30.01 -0.87 -1.27
N PRO A 87 -30.84 0.08 -1.74
CA PRO A 87 -30.37 1.24 -2.48
C PRO A 87 -29.81 2.28 -1.51
N LEU A 88 -28.65 2.83 -1.85
CA LEU A 88 -27.97 3.80 -1.02
C LEU A 88 -27.28 4.87 -1.88
N LEU A 89 -27.23 6.09 -1.37
CA LEU A 89 -26.62 7.22 -2.07
C LEU A 89 -25.27 7.56 -1.46
N ALA A 90 -24.38 8.13 -2.26
CA ALA A 90 -23.15 8.75 -1.79
C ALA A 90 -22.94 10.10 -2.47
N ASP A 91 -22.70 11.14 -1.67
CA ASP A 91 -22.29 12.47 -2.12
C ASP A 91 -20.78 12.47 -2.37
N MET A 92 -20.40 12.57 -3.63
CA MET A 92 -19.03 12.51 -4.09
C MET A 92 -18.37 13.88 -4.23
N THR A 93 -19.05 14.95 -3.80
CA THR A 93 -18.53 16.31 -3.86
C THR A 93 -17.21 16.43 -3.08
N GLY A 94 -16.13 16.81 -3.77
CA GLY A 94 -14.80 16.96 -3.19
C GLY A 94 -14.10 15.67 -2.76
N GLN A 95 -14.65 14.51 -3.13
CA GLN A 95 -14.09 13.20 -2.78
C GLN A 95 -13.00 12.75 -3.75
N GLU A 96 -12.12 11.89 -3.26
CA GLU A 96 -11.09 11.20 -4.04
C GLU A 96 -11.46 9.73 -4.14
N LEU A 97 -11.38 9.18 -5.35
CA LEU A 97 -11.56 7.76 -5.61
C LEU A 97 -10.22 7.04 -5.57
N PHE A 98 -10.20 5.89 -4.90
CA PHE A 98 -9.09 4.95 -4.99
C PHE A 98 -9.49 3.81 -5.91
N LEU A 99 -8.80 3.66 -7.04
CA LEU A 99 -9.02 2.52 -7.95
C LEU A 99 -7.94 1.48 -7.66
N LEU A 100 -8.34 0.30 -7.18
CA LEU A 100 -7.43 -0.82 -7.06
C LEU A 100 -7.24 -1.47 -8.44
N PRO A 101 -6.00 -1.83 -8.81
CA PRO A 101 -5.77 -2.56 -10.05
C PRO A 101 -6.44 -3.93 -9.98
N SER A 102 -6.88 -4.41 -11.15
CA SER A 102 -7.36 -5.78 -11.33
C SER A 102 -6.25 -6.73 -10.91
N GLY A 103 -6.38 -7.33 -9.73
CA GLY A 103 -5.47 -8.39 -9.31
C GLY A 103 -5.58 -9.53 -10.31
N GLY A 104 -4.44 -9.98 -10.85
CA GLY A 104 -4.37 -11.10 -11.79
C GLY A 104 -5.17 -12.31 -11.33
N GLN A 105 -5.61 -13.10 -12.31
CA GLN A 105 -6.52 -14.26 -12.20
C GLN A 105 -6.53 -14.91 -10.82
N GLU A 106 -7.75 -15.09 -10.30
CA GLU A 106 -8.06 -16.01 -9.22
C GLU A 106 -7.31 -17.32 -9.47
N ALA A 107 -6.21 -17.55 -8.74
CA ALA A 107 -5.74 -18.91 -8.57
C ALA A 107 -6.89 -19.63 -7.86
N GLU A 108 -7.50 -20.58 -8.58
CA GLU A 108 -8.57 -21.43 -8.09
C GLU A 108 -8.27 -21.86 -6.66
N ASP A 109 -9.16 -21.53 -5.71
CA ASP A 109 -9.37 -22.15 -4.39
C ASP A 109 -8.15 -22.83 -3.72
N ASP A 110 -6.96 -22.23 -3.85
CA ASP A 110 -5.74 -22.84 -3.40
C ASP A 110 -5.61 -22.59 -1.90
N MET A 111 -5.46 -23.70 -1.18
CA MET A 111 -5.39 -23.76 0.28
C MET A 111 -4.22 -22.94 0.85
N VAL A 112 -3.16 -22.77 0.06
CA VAL A 112 -2.03 -21.92 0.37
C VAL A 112 -2.25 -20.60 -0.34
N GLU A 113 -2.24 -19.50 0.40
CA GLU A 113 -2.16 -18.18 -0.21
C GLU A 113 -0.84 -18.09 -0.97
N GLU A 114 -0.89 -18.35 -2.27
CA GLU A 114 0.21 -18.01 -3.14
C GLU A 114 0.37 -16.50 -3.06
N HIS A 115 1.53 -16.07 -2.58
CA HIS A 115 1.93 -14.70 -2.76
C HIS A 115 1.82 -14.42 -4.26
N PRO A 116 1.05 -13.41 -4.69
CA PRO A 116 0.95 -13.13 -6.12
C PRO A 116 2.38 -13.07 -6.64
N PRO A 117 2.68 -13.73 -7.79
CA PRO A 117 3.98 -13.57 -8.40
C PRO A 117 4.27 -12.07 -8.45
N PHE A 118 5.54 -11.72 -8.36
CA PHE A 118 6.05 -10.35 -8.22
C PHE A 118 5.64 -9.37 -9.36
N THR A 119 4.64 -9.75 -10.17
CA THR A 119 4.01 -9.11 -11.32
C THR A 119 2.85 -8.17 -10.98
N GLY A 120 2.39 -8.09 -9.72
CA GLY A 120 1.49 -7.02 -9.25
C GLY A 120 2.22 -5.67 -9.23
N GLU A 121 2.61 -5.16 -10.41
CA GLU A 121 3.37 -3.93 -10.60
C GLU A 121 2.49 -2.68 -10.50
N GLU A 122 1.17 -2.84 -10.56
CA GLU A 122 0.23 -1.74 -10.62
C GLU A 122 -0.07 -1.18 -9.23
N ILE A 123 0.11 0.14 -9.09
CA ILE A 123 -0.20 0.89 -7.88
C ILE A 123 -1.64 1.40 -8.03
N PRO A 124 -2.45 1.44 -6.97
CA PRO A 124 -3.76 2.04 -7.03
C PRO A 124 -3.67 3.46 -7.56
N SER A 125 -4.62 3.84 -8.40
CA SER A 125 -4.71 5.22 -8.87
C SER A 125 -5.63 6.02 -7.96
N ILE A 126 -5.32 7.31 -7.80
CA ILE A 126 -6.16 8.23 -7.03
C ILE A 126 -6.68 9.29 -7.97
N ILE A 127 -8.00 9.31 -8.15
CA ILE A 127 -8.66 10.19 -9.11
C ILE A 127 -9.64 11.08 -8.34
N PRO A 128 -9.52 12.41 -8.43
CA PRO A 128 -10.56 13.28 -7.87
C PRO A 128 -11.87 13.05 -8.60
N TRP A 129 -13.00 13.02 -7.88
CA TRP A 129 -14.31 12.75 -8.46
C TRP A 129 -14.63 13.65 -9.66
N SER A 130 -14.20 14.92 -9.62
CA SER A 130 -14.39 15.89 -10.70
C SER A 130 -13.74 15.53 -12.04
N ARG A 131 -12.83 14.54 -12.07
CA ARG A 131 -12.20 14.04 -13.31
C ARG A 131 -12.82 12.74 -13.82
N VAL A 132 -13.82 12.20 -13.13
CA VAL A 132 -14.48 10.95 -13.50
C VAL A 132 -15.61 11.29 -14.45
N SER A 133 -15.45 10.96 -15.74
CA SER A 133 -16.47 11.22 -16.75
C SER A 133 -17.44 10.05 -16.94
N THR A 134 -16.96 8.82 -16.73
CA THR A 134 -17.72 7.59 -16.95
C THR A 134 -17.28 6.53 -15.94
N LEU A 135 -18.24 5.76 -15.43
CA LEU A 135 -18.02 4.56 -14.64
C LEU A 135 -18.96 3.48 -15.16
N SER A 136 -18.47 2.24 -15.21
CA SER A 136 -19.28 1.10 -15.63
C SER A 136 -20.27 0.71 -14.52
N GLU A 137 -21.53 0.53 -14.87
CA GLU A 137 -22.50 -0.12 -13.99
C GLU A 137 -21.99 -1.51 -13.57
N GLY A 138 -22.24 -1.89 -12.32
CA GLY A 138 -21.80 -3.16 -11.74
C GLY A 138 -20.39 -3.13 -11.14
N THR A 139 -19.65 -2.02 -11.29
CA THR A 139 -18.32 -1.90 -10.65
C THR A 139 -18.45 -2.01 -9.13
N LYS A 140 -17.68 -2.90 -8.50
CA LYS A 140 -17.71 -3.04 -7.04
C LYS A 140 -17.10 -1.82 -6.37
N VAL A 141 -17.77 -1.39 -5.32
CA VAL A 141 -17.37 -0.25 -4.51
C VAL A 141 -17.39 -0.62 -3.04
N TYR A 142 -16.36 -0.15 -2.35
CA TYR A 142 -16.30 -0.11 -0.91
C TYR A 142 -16.32 1.36 -0.48
N ILE A 143 -17.28 1.71 0.37
CA ILE A 143 -17.39 3.05 0.92
C ILE A 143 -17.43 2.99 2.43
N ALA A 144 -16.73 3.92 3.08
CA ALA A 144 -16.80 4.09 4.52
C ALA A 144 -16.81 5.56 4.92
N GLY A 145 -17.61 5.87 5.95
CA GLY A 145 -17.73 7.20 6.50
C GLY A 145 -19.11 7.47 7.12
N PRO A 146 -19.39 8.74 7.45
CA PRO A 146 -20.66 9.13 8.06
C PRO A 146 -21.85 8.99 7.10
N LEU A 147 -22.93 8.45 7.63
CA LEU A 147 -24.21 8.29 6.94
C LEU A 147 -25.25 9.27 7.51
N ARG A 148 -26.01 9.94 6.64
CA ARG A 148 -27.08 10.87 7.03
C ARG A 148 -28.38 10.55 6.33
N LYS A 149 -29.50 10.86 6.99
CA LYS A 149 -30.84 10.77 6.40
C LYS A 149 -31.23 12.13 5.82
N VAL A 150 -31.41 12.20 4.50
CA VAL A 150 -31.81 13.41 3.77
C VAL A 150 -33.02 13.09 2.90
N GLY A 151 -34.15 13.77 3.10
CA GLY A 151 -35.36 13.54 2.30
C GLY A 151 -35.89 12.10 2.37
N GLY A 152 -35.72 11.41 3.51
CA GLY A 152 -36.11 10.02 3.70
C GLY A 152 -35.16 8.98 3.12
N ARG A 153 -34.07 9.41 2.44
CA ARG A 153 -33.03 8.53 1.90
C ARG A 153 -31.76 8.60 2.74
N TYR A 154 -31.01 7.51 2.79
CA TYR A 154 -29.70 7.48 3.45
C TYR A 154 -28.61 7.79 2.43
N ILE A 155 -27.73 8.74 2.78
CA ILE A 155 -26.64 9.20 1.95
C ILE A 155 -25.33 9.22 2.73
N PHE A 156 -24.28 8.58 2.20
CA PHE A 156 -22.92 8.81 2.70
C PHE A 156 -22.50 10.21 2.30
N ARG A 157 -22.12 11.02 3.28
CA ARG A 157 -21.75 12.42 3.03
C ARG A 157 -20.60 12.80 3.92
N ALA A 158 -19.50 13.24 3.32
CA ALA A 158 -18.34 13.72 4.05
C ALA A 158 -18.70 14.85 5.02
N ILE A 159 -18.14 14.82 6.23
CA ILE A 159 -18.28 15.87 7.23
C ILE A 159 -16.90 16.47 7.44
N PRO A 160 -16.62 17.69 6.92
CA PRO A 160 -15.32 18.32 7.09
C PRO A 160 -14.88 18.33 8.55
N PRO A 161 -13.62 17.98 8.85
CA PRO A 161 -12.51 17.74 7.93
C PRO A 161 -12.41 16.30 7.36
N GLN A 162 -13.31 15.39 7.75
CA GLN A 162 -13.26 13.98 7.35
C GLN A 162 -13.85 13.76 5.95
N LYS A 163 -13.08 13.09 5.08
CA LYS A 163 -13.52 12.65 3.75
C LYS A 163 -14.12 11.25 3.81
N LEU A 164 -14.94 10.90 2.82
CA LEU A 164 -15.36 9.52 2.61
C LEU A 164 -14.21 8.71 2.05
N LEU A 165 -14.05 7.48 2.53
CA LEU A 165 -13.16 6.50 1.93
C LEU A 165 -13.94 5.78 0.84
N VAL A 166 -13.58 5.98 -0.44
CA VAL A 166 -14.25 5.34 -1.58
C VAL A 166 -13.23 4.56 -2.40
N VAL A 167 -13.39 3.24 -2.44
CA VAL A 167 -12.48 2.31 -3.12
C VAL A 167 -13.26 1.52 -4.15
N PHE A 168 -12.87 1.65 -5.42
CA PHE A 168 -13.35 0.77 -6.49
C PHE A 168 -12.36 -0.38 -6.64
N TYR A 169 -12.89 -1.58 -6.82
CA TYR A 169 -12.09 -2.80 -6.88
C TYR A 169 -12.78 -3.87 -7.71
N GLU A 170 -12.02 -4.92 -8.03
CA GLU A 170 -12.50 -6.13 -8.68
C GLU A 170 -12.19 -7.35 -7.81
N GLY A 171 -12.91 -8.45 -8.03
CA GLY A 171 -12.75 -9.70 -7.29
C GLY A 171 -13.64 -9.79 -6.04
N LEU A 172 -13.31 -10.74 -5.15
CA LEU A 172 -14.07 -10.99 -3.92
C LEU A 172 -13.85 -9.91 -2.86
N ASP A 173 -14.91 -9.57 -2.12
CA ASP A 173 -14.89 -8.54 -1.07
C ASP A 173 -13.87 -8.87 0.04
N ARG A 174 -13.70 -10.17 0.32
CA ARG A 174 -12.73 -10.69 1.29
C ARG A 174 -11.27 -10.42 0.94
N ASP A 175 -10.98 -10.20 -0.33
CA ASP A 175 -9.62 -9.92 -0.79
C ASP A 175 -9.27 -8.43 -0.72
N LEU A 176 -10.25 -7.56 -0.44
CA LEU A 176 -10.08 -6.10 -0.49
C LEU A 176 -8.94 -5.63 0.41
N LEU A 177 -8.95 -6.00 1.70
CA LEU A 177 -7.91 -5.57 2.65
C LEU A 177 -6.52 -6.02 2.22
N ARG A 178 -6.42 -7.28 1.81
CA ARG A 178 -5.18 -7.89 1.33
C ARG A 178 -4.64 -7.14 0.11
N ARG A 179 -5.49 -6.90 -0.89
CA ARG A 179 -5.15 -6.14 -2.12
C ARG A 179 -4.75 -4.71 -1.79
N VAL A 180 -5.45 -4.04 -0.88
CA VAL A 180 -5.07 -2.70 -0.41
C VAL A 180 -3.68 -2.72 0.21
N ILE A 181 -3.38 -3.64 1.12
CA ILE A 181 -2.08 -3.70 1.82
C ILE A 181 -0.93 -3.97 0.85
N TRP A 182 -1.13 -4.86 -0.12
CA TRP A 182 -0.15 -5.16 -1.17
C TRP A 182 0.05 -3.99 -2.14
N ASN A 183 -1.02 -3.52 -2.76
CA ASN A 183 -0.94 -2.62 -3.92
C ASN A 183 -0.66 -1.17 -3.50
N SER A 184 -1.07 -0.74 -2.31
CA SER A 184 -0.82 0.63 -1.82
C SER A 184 0.65 0.92 -1.45
N ARG A 185 1.61 0.12 -1.91
CA ARG A 185 3.05 0.34 -1.72
C ARG A 185 3.69 0.78 -3.02
N HIS A 186 4.02 2.07 -3.06
CA HIS A 186 4.69 2.69 -4.20
C HIS A 186 5.97 1.91 -4.59
N ARG A 187 6.19 1.73 -5.90
CA ARG A 187 7.33 0.97 -6.45
C ARG A 187 8.66 1.60 -6.05
N ASN A 188 8.74 2.92 -6.21
CA ASN A 188 9.88 3.74 -5.83
C ASN A 188 9.37 5.11 -5.39
N GLU A 189 9.32 5.38 -4.09
CA GLU A 189 8.85 6.63 -3.52
C GLU A 189 9.62 7.85 -4.07
N TYR A 190 10.89 7.67 -4.46
CA TYR A 190 11.72 8.73 -5.03
C TYR A 190 11.38 9.05 -6.50
N TRP A 191 10.66 8.18 -7.20
CA TRP A 191 10.15 8.47 -8.53
C TRP A 191 8.68 8.90 -8.44
N ASN A 192 8.46 10.15 -8.03
CA ASN A 192 7.14 10.75 -7.87
C ASN A 192 6.88 11.83 -8.93
N GLN A 193 5.69 12.43 -8.92
CA GLN A 193 5.28 13.45 -9.90
C GLN A 193 6.24 14.66 -10.00
N PHE A 194 6.99 14.97 -8.95
CA PHE A 194 7.93 16.09 -8.94
C PHE A 194 9.31 15.71 -9.47
N THR A 195 9.68 14.43 -9.41
CA THR A 195 11.04 13.98 -9.73
C THR A 195 11.45 14.28 -11.17
N PRO A 196 10.65 13.98 -12.23
CA PRO A 196 11.06 14.27 -13.61
C PRO A 196 11.31 15.76 -13.86
N ALA A 197 10.41 16.62 -13.36
CA ALA A 197 10.55 18.07 -13.48
C ALA A 197 11.76 18.59 -12.70
N ALA A 198 11.99 18.07 -11.49
CA ALA A 198 13.12 18.47 -10.67
C ALA A 198 14.47 18.06 -11.31
N LEU A 199 14.57 16.83 -11.83
CA LEU A 199 15.77 16.36 -12.53
C LEU A 199 16.04 17.19 -13.80
N GLY A 200 15.00 17.48 -14.60
CA GLY A 200 15.13 18.27 -15.82
C GLY A 200 15.54 19.72 -15.56
N LEU A 201 14.87 20.40 -14.62
CA LEU A 201 15.18 21.78 -14.26
C LEU A 201 16.55 21.90 -13.58
N GLY A 202 16.92 20.95 -12.72
CA GLY A 202 18.24 20.90 -12.10
C GLY A 202 19.35 20.74 -13.14
N ALA A 203 19.20 19.80 -14.09
CA ALA A 203 20.18 19.60 -15.15
C ALA A 203 20.33 20.84 -16.04
N LEU A 204 19.22 21.48 -16.39
CA LEU A 204 19.20 22.71 -17.19
C LEU A 204 19.83 23.90 -16.45
N ALA A 205 19.58 24.04 -15.14
CA ALA A 205 20.21 25.07 -14.32
C ALA A 205 21.74 24.89 -14.22
N GLU A 206 22.20 23.66 -14.00
CA GLU A 206 23.64 23.33 -13.99
C GLU A 206 24.29 23.51 -15.37
N MET A 207 23.55 23.29 -16.45
CA MET A 207 24.03 23.54 -17.82
C MET A 207 24.24 25.04 -18.08
N PHE A 208 23.36 25.91 -17.58
CA PHE A 208 23.59 27.36 -17.65
C PHE A 208 24.79 27.81 -16.83
N LEU A 209 24.97 27.27 -15.61
CA LEU A 209 26.17 27.53 -14.81
C LEU A 209 27.44 27.05 -15.50
N THR A 210 27.39 25.86 -16.09
CA THR A 210 28.49 25.31 -16.90
C THR A 210 28.88 26.26 -18.03
N TYR A 211 27.91 26.74 -18.81
CA TYR A 211 28.16 27.68 -19.90
C TYR A 211 28.84 28.96 -19.40
N TYR A 212 28.35 29.53 -18.29
CA TYR A 212 28.94 30.72 -17.69
C TYR A 212 30.39 30.48 -17.20
N PHE A 213 30.65 29.36 -16.53
CA PHE A 213 31.98 29.04 -16.01
C PHE A 213 32.98 28.70 -17.12
N LEU A 214 32.57 28.04 -18.20
CA LEU A 214 33.43 27.74 -19.34
C LEU A 214 33.93 29.02 -20.06
N ASN A 215 33.14 30.09 -20.05
CA ASN A 215 33.54 31.39 -20.61
C ASN A 215 34.60 32.12 -19.76
N THR A 216 34.94 31.61 -18.56
CA THR A 216 35.91 32.23 -17.66
C THR A 216 37.09 31.28 -17.40
N ILE A 217 38.28 31.65 -17.89
CA ILE A 217 39.49 30.80 -17.84
C ILE A 217 39.86 30.33 -16.43
N HIS A 218 39.57 31.13 -15.39
CA HIS A 218 39.91 30.81 -14.01
C HIS A 218 38.93 29.83 -13.33
N LEU A 219 37.78 29.54 -13.94
CA LEU A 219 36.71 28.73 -13.33
C LEU A 219 36.66 27.28 -13.87
N ARG A 220 37.78 26.75 -14.36
CA ARG A 220 37.85 25.39 -14.94
C ARG A 220 37.34 24.28 -14.02
N ILE A 221 37.76 24.29 -12.75
CA ILE A 221 37.34 23.24 -11.81
C ILE A 221 35.83 23.37 -11.49
N PRO A 222 35.28 24.57 -11.21
CA PRO A 222 33.82 24.80 -11.16
C PRO A 222 33.07 24.27 -12.38
N SER A 223 33.57 24.52 -13.60
CA SER A 223 32.97 23.98 -14.82
C SER A 223 32.91 22.46 -14.82
N ILE A 224 33.98 21.78 -14.38
CA ILE A 224 34.01 20.30 -14.32
C ILE A 224 32.94 19.77 -13.34
N LEU A 225 32.80 20.36 -12.14
CA LEU A 225 31.75 19.88 -11.22
C LEU A 225 30.35 20.24 -11.71
N ALA A 226 30.14 21.40 -12.34
CA ALA A 226 28.85 21.76 -12.92
C ALA A 226 28.45 20.78 -14.03
N ILE A 227 29.37 20.41 -14.93
CA ILE A 227 29.12 19.37 -15.95
C ILE A 227 28.79 18.04 -15.29
N ALA A 228 29.56 17.63 -14.28
CA ALA A 228 29.30 16.38 -13.57
C ALA A 228 27.92 16.40 -12.86
N ALA A 229 27.52 17.54 -12.30
CA ALA A 229 26.21 17.76 -11.69
C ALA A 229 25.07 17.68 -12.72
N THR A 230 25.23 18.24 -13.92
CA THR A 230 24.27 18.09 -15.03
C THR A 230 24.06 16.63 -15.41
N LEU A 231 25.10 15.80 -15.34
CA LEU A 231 25.04 14.38 -15.71
C LEU A 231 24.39 13.48 -14.64
N VAL A 232 24.18 13.97 -13.41
CA VAL A 232 23.64 13.20 -12.28
C VAL A 232 22.40 12.35 -12.61
N PRO A 233 21.37 12.84 -13.33
CA PRO A 233 20.19 12.03 -13.66
C PRO A 233 20.51 10.79 -14.51
N ILE A 234 21.57 10.84 -15.30
CA ILE A 234 21.97 9.79 -16.24
C ILE A 234 23.05 8.89 -15.62
N LEU A 235 23.82 9.38 -14.65
CA LEU A 235 24.91 8.62 -14.02
C LEU A 235 24.49 7.20 -13.59
N PRO A 236 23.34 6.94 -12.92
CA PRO A 236 22.96 5.58 -12.54
C PRO A 236 22.75 4.61 -13.71
N LEU A 237 22.55 5.12 -14.94
CA LEU A 237 22.30 4.33 -16.14
C LEU A 237 23.57 3.98 -16.92
N LEU A 238 24.71 4.59 -16.57
CA LEU A 238 26.00 4.30 -17.20
C LEU A 238 26.66 3.06 -16.55
N PRO A 239 27.47 2.27 -17.27
CA PRO A 239 28.29 1.23 -16.65
C PRO A 239 29.42 1.82 -15.77
N PRO A 240 29.75 1.22 -14.61
CA PRO A 240 29.11 0.07 -13.95
C PRO A 240 27.83 0.38 -13.16
N GLY A 241 27.45 1.65 -12.97
CA GLY A 241 26.27 2.06 -12.21
C GLY A 241 24.94 1.34 -12.57
N ILE A 242 24.70 0.99 -13.83
CA ILE A 242 23.50 0.25 -14.23
C ILE A 242 23.36 -1.10 -13.51
N PHE A 243 24.46 -1.80 -13.27
CA PHE A 243 24.46 -3.06 -12.51
C PHE A 243 23.98 -2.83 -11.07
N PHE A 244 24.51 -1.79 -10.42
CA PHE A 244 24.11 -1.42 -9.06
C PHE A 244 22.67 -0.90 -9.00
N PHE A 245 22.20 -0.22 -10.06
CA PHE A 245 20.81 0.22 -10.17
C PHE A 245 19.85 -0.97 -10.26
N LEU A 246 20.18 -2.00 -11.04
CA LEU A 246 19.38 -3.23 -11.12
C LEU A 246 19.40 -3.98 -9.78
N LEU A 247 20.56 -4.10 -9.13
CA LEU A 247 20.67 -4.68 -7.79
C LEU A 247 19.83 -3.91 -6.76
N TYR A 248 19.90 -2.58 -6.79
CA TYR A 248 19.06 -1.70 -5.96
C TYR A 248 17.58 -2.01 -6.18
N ARG A 249 17.10 -2.05 -7.43
CA ARG A 249 15.68 -2.33 -7.73
C ARG A 249 15.24 -3.70 -7.20
N TRP A 250 16.09 -4.71 -7.36
CA TRP A 250 15.81 -6.06 -6.86
C TRP A 250 15.74 -6.12 -5.34
N LEU A 251 16.73 -5.54 -4.64
CA LEU A 251 16.76 -5.48 -3.18
C LEU A 251 15.58 -4.66 -2.62
N TRP A 252 15.31 -3.50 -3.20
CA TRP A 252 14.19 -2.62 -2.82
C TRP A 252 12.85 -3.32 -3.00
N GLY A 253 12.70 -4.01 -4.13
CA GLY A 253 11.53 -4.82 -4.44
C GLY A 253 11.25 -5.88 -3.37
N ARG A 254 12.27 -6.64 -2.97
CA ARG A 254 12.18 -7.63 -1.89
C ARG A 254 11.90 -7.00 -0.54
N ALA A 255 12.50 -5.86 -0.23
CA ALA A 255 12.22 -5.15 1.01
C ALA A 255 10.76 -4.64 1.07
N ARG A 256 10.24 -4.08 -0.02
CA ARG A 256 8.84 -3.68 -0.17
C ARG A 256 7.90 -4.85 0.09
N PHE A 257 8.22 -6.02 -0.45
CA PHE A 257 7.44 -7.24 -0.24
C PHE A 257 7.36 -7.62 1.23
N LEU A 258 8.50 -7.77 1.90
CA LEU A 258 8.57 -8.13 3.33
C LEU A 258 7.81 -7.13 4.22
N ARG A 259 7.79 -5.83 3.84
CA ARG A 259 7.00 -4.83 4.57
C ARG A 259 5.49 -5.02 4.39
N ALA A 260 5.01 -5.47 3.23
CA ALA A 260 3.59 -5.77 3.04
C ALA A 260 3.20 -7.05 3.78
N GLU A 261 4.02 -8.08 3.65
CA GLU A 261 3.88 -9.33 4.39
C GLU A 261 3.82 -9.11 5.90
N ARG A 262 4.70 -8.28 6.46
CA ARG A 262 4.61 -7.83 7.87
C ARG A 262 3.23 -7.27 8.22
N ASP A 263 2.67 -6.40 7.37
CA ASP A 263 1.37 -5.78 7.63
C ASP A 263 0.24 -6.82 7.55
N LEU A 264 0.34 -7.81 6.65
CA LEU A 264 -0.62 -8.91 6.52
C LEU A 264 -0.53 -9.91 7.68
N LEU A 265 0.66 -10.15 8.21
CA LEU A 265 0.85 -11.00 9.39
C LEU A 265 0.28 -10.34 10.66
N ARG A 266 0.35 -9.01 10.75
CA ARG A 266 -0.28 -8.24 11.83
C ARG A 266 -1.78 -8.00 11.62
N LEU A 267 -2.31 -8.33 10.45
CA LEU A 267 -3.68 -8.02 10.09
C LEU A 267 -4.71 -8.74 11.00
N PRO A 268 -4.58 -10.05 11.31
CA PRO A 268 -5.46 -10.73 12.27
C PRO A 268 -5.32 -10.21 13.70
N LEU A 269 -4.11 -9.76 14.08
CA LEU A 269 -3.81 -9.26 15.42
C LEU A 269 -4.53 -7.97 15.79
N ARG A 270 -5.10 -7.25 14.81
CA ARG A 270 -5.69 -5.93 15.02
C ARG A 270 -6.87 -5.90 16.02
N TYR A 271 -7.52 -7.04 16.24
CA TYR A 271 -8.61 -7.16 17.19
C TYR A 271 -8.13 -7.48 18.61
N PHE A 272 -6.91 -8.00 18.77
CA PHE A 272 -6.37 -8.41 20.07
C PHE A 272 -5.55 -7.27 20.69
N THR A 273 -5.94 -6.83 21.88
CA THR A 273 -5.16 -5.84 22.64
C THR A 273 -3.86 -6.48 23.14
N HIS A 274 -2.72 -5.82 22.89
CA HIS A 274 -1.39 -6.27 23.28
C HIS A 274 -1.00 -7.68 22.78
N SER A 275 -1.61 -8.14 21.68
CA SER A 275 -1.38 -9.48 21.11
C SER A 275 -1.70 -10.63 22.07
N ASP A 276 -2.63 -10.42 23.01
CA ASP A 276 -3.11 -11.47 23.91
C ASP A 276 -4.06 -12.42 23.17
N LEU A 277 -3.49 -13.47 22.57
CA LEU A 277 -4.21 -14.45 21.76
C LEU A 277 -5.10 -15.40 22.57
N SER A 278 -5.03 -15.35 23.90
CA SER A 278 -5.83 -16.20 24.78
C SER A 278 -7.29 -15.74 24.91
N LYS A 279 -7.58 -14.50 24.52
CA LYS A 279 -8.90 -13.87 24.69
C LYS A 279 -9.72 -13.91 23.43
N GLU A 280 -11.02 -14.16 23.59
CA GLU A 280 -12.00 -13.93 22.53
C GLU A 280 -12.38 -12.45 22.47
N VAL A 281 -12.64 -11.95 21.26
CA VAL A 281 -13.00 -10.55 21.00
C VAL A 281 -14.33 -10.50 20.26
N THR A 282 -15.30 -9.77 20.79
CA THR A 282 -16.59 -9.56 20.11
C THR A 282 -16.46 -8.50 19.03
N LEU A 283 -16.84 -8.85 17.81
CA LEU A 283 -16.81 -7.97 16.64
C LEU A 283 -18.06 -7.07 16.58
N ALA A 284 -18.04 -6.06 15.69
CA ALA A 284 -19.16 -5.12 15.52
C ALA A 284 -20.46 -5.80 15.03
N ASN A 285 -20.35 -6.95 14.38
CA ASN A 285 -21.49 -7.78 13.96
C ASN A 285 -21.97 -8.76 15.05
N GLY A 286 -21.32 -8.77 16.23
CA GLY A 286 -21.64 -9.64 17.36
C GLY A 286 -20.95 -11.01 17.32
N GLU A 287 -20.22 -11.35 16.26
CA GLU A 287 -19.46 -12.61 16.19
C GLU A 287 -18.27 -12.59 17.16
N ARG A 288 -17.88 -13.76 17.68
CA ARG A 288 -16.73 -13.91 18.57
C ARG A 288 -15.50 -14.29 17.75
N TYR A 289 -14.49 -13.44 17.71
CA TYR A 289 -13.22 -13.68 17.03
C TYR A 289 -12.19 -14.25 18.00
N PHE A 290 -11.45 -15.28 17.59
CA PHE A 290 -10.45 -15.93 18.44
C PHE A 290 -9.27 -16.50 17.63
N CYS A 291 -8.25 -16.94 18.35
CA CYS A 291 -7.08 -17.61 17.80
C CYS A 291 -6.98 -19.02 18.39
N ALA A 292 -7.04 -20.05 17.54
CA ALA A 292 -6.76 -21.42 17.91
C ALA A 292 -5.26 -21.72 17.69
N VAL A 293 -4.59 -22.19 18.75
CA VAL A 293 -3.21 -22.66 18.67
C VAL A 293 -3.21 -24.17 18.43
N LEU A 294 -2.59 -24.60 17.35
CA LEU A 294 -2.59 -25.99 16.89
C LEU A 294 -1.16 -26.51 16.76
N SER A 295 -0.89 -27.71 17.25
CA SER A 295 0.41 -28.38 17.05
C SER A 295 0.55 -28.98 15.65
N THR A 296 -0.56 -29.32 14.99
CA THR A 296 -0.60 -29.91 13.65
C THR A 296 -1.70 -29.28 12.81
N ILE A 297 -1.45 -29.06 11.51
CA ILE A 297 -2.47 -28.54 10.59
C ILE A 297 -3.46 -29.68 10.22
N PRO A 298 -4.76 -29.53 10.51
CA PRO A 298 -5.79 -30.43 9.99
C PRO A 298 -6.11 -30.02 8.53
N TRP A 299 -5.29 -30.48 7.57
CA TRP A 299 -5.35 -30.05 6.17
C TRP A 299 -6.76 -30.14 5.55
N GLU A 300 -7.51 -31.19 5.85
CA GLU A 300 -8.89 -31.39 5.36
C GLU A 300 -9.88 -30.32 5.86
N VAL A 301 -9.67 -29.82 7.08
CA VAL A 301 -10.53 -28.78 7.66
C VAL A 301 -10.11 -27.41 7.12
N VAL A 302 -8.81 -27.16 7.05
CA VAL A 302 -8.26 -25.91 6.52
C VAL A 302 -8.65 -25.72 5.06
N LYS A 303 -8.57 -26.76 4.22
CA LYS A 303 -9.00 -26.69 2.81
C LYS A 303 -10.44 -26.23 2.63
N LYS A 304 -11.32 -26.53 3.59
CA LYS A 304 -12.75 -26.19 3.52
C LYS A 304 -13.08 -24.82 4.09
N ARG A 305 -12.29 -24.36 5.07
CA ARG A 305 -12.71 -23.26 5.95
C ARG A 305 -11.65 -22.18 6.15
N GLY A 306 -10.39 -22.43 5.84
CA GLY A 306 -9.28 -21.51 6.14
C GLY A 306 -8.36 -21.29 4.94
N ARG A 307 -7.39 -20.41 5.13
CA ARG A 307 -6.32 -20.14 4.16
C ARG A 307 -4.98 -20.13 4.88
N ILE A 308 -3.98 -20.81 4.35
CA ILE A 308 -2.64 -20.79 4.94
C ILE A 308 -1.87 -19.64 4.33
N ARG A 309 -1.43 -18.70 5.18
CA ARG A 309 -0.55 -17.61 4.76
C ARG A 309 0.88 -17.98 5.13
N GLY A 310 1.63 -18.40 4.11
CA GLY A 310 3.07 -18.60 4.22
C GLY A 310 3.83 -17.28 4.32
N THR A 311 5.13 -17.39 4.58
CA THR A 311 6.06 -16.26 4.49
C THR A 311 7.25 -16.58 3.61
N LEU A 312 7.83 -15.57 2.94
CA LEU A 312 9.08 -15.74 2.17
C LEU A 312 10.27 -16.13 3.05
N LEU A 313 10.19 -15.84 4.35
CA LEU A 313 11.23 -16.21 5.31
C LEU A 313 11.15 -17.67 5.73
N GLN A 314 10.01 -18.32 5.51
CA GLN A 314 9.82 -19.72 5.83
C GLN A 314 10.18 -20.60 4.64
N LYS A 315 10.67 -21.80 4.96
CA LYS A 315 10.76 -22.86 3.95
C LYS A 315 9.34 -23.18 3.48
N PRO A 316 9.14 -23.48 2.19
CA PRO A 316 7.83 -23.89 1.69
C PRO A 316 7.33 -25.07 2.53
N LEU A 317 6.08 -24.96 3.02
CA LEU A 317 5.39 -26.06 3.67
C LEU A 317 5.09 -27.11 2.60
N GLY A 318 5.95 -28.12 2.48
CA GLY A 318 5.64 -29.33 1.72
C GLY A 318 4.78 -30.27 2.57
N SER A 319 3.89 -31.03 1.93
CA SER A 319 3.06 -32.06 2.61
C SER A 319 3.88 -33.03 3.46
N ASP A 320 5.13 -33.27 3.04
CA ASP A 320 6.04 -34.26 3.64
C ASP A 320 7.05 -33.62 4.60
N SER A 321 6.94 -32.31 4.83
CA SER A 321 7.88 -31.58 5.67
C SER A 321 7.50 -31.73 7.15
N HIS A 322 8.01 -32.80 7.79
CA HIS A 322 8.10 -32.94 9.25
C HIS A 322 9.02 -31.88 9.91
N THR A 323 9.21 -30.73 9.28
CA THR A 323 9.89 -29.59 9.90
C THR A 323 9.05 -29.12 11.06
N SER A 324 9.63 -29.22 12.25
CA SER A 324 9.12 -28.78 13.53
C SER A 324 8.82 -27.27 13.55
N LEU A 325 7.75 -26.85 12.88
CA LEU A 325 7.05 -25.64 13.27
C LEU A 325 6.33 -25.98 14.57
N GLU A 326 6.77 -25.34 15.67
CA GLU A 326 6.32 -25.71 17.01
C GLU A 326 4.81 -25.53 17.17
N GLU A 327 4.22 -24.51 16.52
CA GLU A 327 2.79 -24.19 16.63
C GLU A 327 2.26 -23.46 15.37
N PHE A 328 0.99 -23.71 15.04
CA PHE A 328 0.19 -23.01 14.05
C PHE A 328 -0.86 -22.15 14.74
N TYR A 329 -1.07 -20.95 14.21
CA TYR A 329 -2.01 -19.97 14.76
C TYR A 329 -3.13 -19.76 13.76
N TRP A 330 -4.33 -20.28 14.07
CA TRP A 330 -5.50 -20.14 13.21
C TRP A 330 -6.45 -19.09 13.77
N PHE A 331 -6.63 -18.01 13.02
CA PHE A 331 -7.55 -16.93 13.32
C PHE A 331 -8.89 -17.11 12.62
N GLY A 332 -9.99 -16.80 13.29
CA GLY A 332 -11.34 -16.82 12.69
C GLY A 332 -12.44 -16.67 13.75
N ILE A 333 -13.67 -17.02 13.38
CA ILE A 333 -14.83 -16.94 14.27
C ILE A 333 -14.95 -18.20 15.13
N HIS A 334 -15.19 -18.03 16.43
CA HIS A 334 -15.48 -19.09 17.36
C HIS A 334 -16.93 -19.55 17.24
N ARG A 335 -17.13 -20.86 17.11
CA ARG A 335 -18.44 -21.50 17.17
C ARG A 335 -18.46 -22.48 18.32
N GLU A 336 -19.47 -22.34 19.19
CA GLU A 336 -19.61 -23.20 20.37
C GLU A 336 -19.64 -24.68 19.95
N GLY A 337 -18.71 -25.46 20.50
CA GLY A 337 -18.56 -26.89 20.23
C GLY A 337 -17.65 -27.28 19.05
N ASP A 338 -17.15 -26.32 18.25
CA ASP A 338 -16.15 -26.59 17.20
C ASP A 338 -14.78 -26.02 17.63
N PRO A 339 -13.72 -26.84 17.72
CA PRO A 339 -12.38 -26.35 18.05
C PRO A 339 -11.74 -25.53 16.91
N TYR A 340 -12.29 -25.57 15.70
CA TYR A 340 -11.72 -24.92 14.52
C TYR A 340 -12.44 -23.62 14.17
N PRO A 341 -11.70 -22.53 13.88
CA PRO A 341 -12.30 -21.28 13.45
C PRO A 341 -13.11 -21.38 12.15
N GLU A 342 -14.22 -20.65 12.11
CA GLU A 342 -15.07 -20.49 10.92
C GLU A 342 -14.84 -19.14 10.21
N VAL A 343 -15.30 -19.06 8.95
CA VAL A 343 -15.26 -17.83 8.14
C VAL A 343 -16.32 -16.86 8.65
N SER A 344 -15.93 -15.61 8.89
CA SER A 344 -16.85 -14.53 9.29
C SER A 344 -17.78 -14.13 8.14
N ALA A 345 -18.98 -13.68 8.49
CA ALA A 345 -19.86 -12.99 7.53
C ALA A 345 -19.30 -11.62 7.11
N ASP A 346 -18.44 -11.00 7.92
CA ASP A 346 -17.76 -9.76 7.58
C ASP A 346 -16.55 -10.06 6.66
N PRO A 347 -16.56 -9.58 5.40
CA PRO A 347 -15.50 -9.87 4.45
C PRO A 347 -14.14 -9.32 4.88
N MET A 348 -14.07 -8.33 5.77
CA MET A 348 -12.79 -7.81 6.22
C MET A 348 -12.16 -8.65 7.35
N VAL A 349 -12.91 -9.50 8.03
CA VAL A 349 -12.37 -10.32 9.14
C VAL A 349 -11.55 -11.48 8.56
N GLU A 350 -10.30 -11.59 9.00
CA GLU A 350 -9.36 -12.57 8.47
C GLU A 350 -9.66 -13.96 9.04
N ASN A 351 -9.84 -14.94 8.16
CA ASN A 351 -9.74 -16.36 8.48
C ASN A 351 -8.47 -16.95 7.86
N VAL A 352 -7.42 -17.09 8.67
CA VAL A 352 -6.08 -17.43 8.19
C VAL A 352 -5.33 -18.29 9.19
N VAL A 353 -4.57 -19.25 8.68
CA VAL A 353 -3.64 -20.10 9.42
C VAL A 353 -2.22 -19.58 9.18
N LEU A 354 -1.51 -19.28 10.27
CA LEU A 354 -0.14 -18.83 10.25
C LEU A 354 0.81 -19.91 10.81
N PRO A 355 1.86 -20.30 10.07
CA PRO A 355 2.88 -21.24 10.54
C PRO A 355 3.84 -20.57 11.54
N GLY A 356 3.39 -20.29 12.76
CA GLY A 356 4.18 -19.68 13.83
C GLY A 356 3.61 -18.33 14.30
N HIS A 357 4.15 -17.84 15.42
CA HIS A 357 3.58 -16.68 16.10
C HIS A 357 3.63 -15.42 15.21
N PRO A 358 2.50 -14.75 14.94
CA PRO A 358 2.40 -13.65 13.98
C PRO A 358 3.34 -12.48 14.27
N ASP A 359 3.49 -12.07 15.54
CA ASP A 359 4.39 -10.96 15.90
C ASP A 359 5.87 -11.27 15.67
N LEU A 360 6.30 -12.51 15.90
CA LEU A 360 7.68 -12.93 15.67
C LEU A 360 7.98 -12.96 14.17
N LEU A 361 7.03 -13.47 13.37
CA LEU A 361 7.13 -13.47 11.92
C LEU A 361 7.16 -12.04 11.37
N ALA A 362 6.23 -11.18 11.81
CA ALA A 362 6.18 -9.78 11.41
C ALA A 362 7.47 -9.03 11.78
N THR A 363 8.00 -9.24 12.99
CA THR A 363 9.26 -8.63 13.44
C THR A 363 10.46 -9.12 12.62
N SER A 364 10.45 -10.39 12.22
CA SER A 364 11.49 -10.96 11.36
C SER A 364 11.44 -10.36 9.95
N CYS A 365 10.25 -10.23 9.37
CA CYS A 365 10.03 -9.54 8.10
C CYS A 365 10.48 -8.07 8.16
N GLU A 366 10.19 -7.37 9.26
CA GLU A 366 10.61 -5.99 9.49
C GLU A 366 12.14 -5.84 9.54
N LYS A 367 12.82 -6.67 10.35
CA LYS A 367 14.28 -6.67 10.44
C LYS A 367 14.94 -6.97 9.10
N ARG A 368 14.40 -7.94 8.35
CA ARG A 368 14.95 -8.32 7.03
C ARG A 368 14.68 -7.25 5.98
N ALA A 369 13.50 -6.64 5.98
CA ALA A 369 13.17 -5.51 5.11
C ALA A 369 14.15 -4.35 5.32
N TYR A 370 14.41 -3.96 6.58
CA TYR A 370 15.36 -2.90 6.89
C TYR A 370 16.78 -3.19 6.39
N LYS A 371 17.26 -4.43 6.59
CA LYS A 371 18.57 -4.86 6.07
C LYS A 371 18.65 -4.75 4.54
N LEU A 372 17.59 -5.14 3.83
CA LEU A 372 17.55 -5.05 2.37
C LEU A 372 17.45 -3.59 1.89
N GLU A 373 16.67 -2.73 2.56
CA GLU A 373 16.63 -1.30 2.27
C GLU A 373 18.02 -0.67 2.44
N LEU A 374 18.70 -0.94 3.55
CA LEU A 374 20.06 -0.43 3.81
C LEU A 374 21.06 -0.90 2.74
N LEU A 375 21.07 -2.20 2.43
CA LEU A 375 21.93 -2.76 1.38
C LEU A 375 21.62 -2.15 0.01
N SER A 376 20.34 -1.92 -0.31
CA SER A 376 19.95 -1.31 -1.57
C SER A 376 20.45 0.14 -1.69
N SER A 377 20.36 0.92 -0.62
CA SER A 377 20.84 2.30 -0.56
C SER A 377 22.36 2.38 -0.68
N ILE A 378 23.08 1.48 0.02
CA ILE A 378 24.55 1.38 -0.08
C ILE A 378 24.94 0.99 -1.52
N GLY A 379 24.28 -0.02 -2.10
CA GLY A 379 24.55 -0.47 -3.46
C GLY A 379 24.34 0.63 -4.50
N PHE A 380 23.21 1.35 -4.41
CA PHE A 380 22.94 2.50 -5.28
C PHE A 380 23.97 3.62 -5.10
N GLY A 381 24.30 3.98 -3.85
CA GLY A 381 25.30 5.00 -3.53
C GLY A 381 26.70 4.67 -4.05
N LEU A 382 27.12 3.40 -3.94
CA LEU A 382 28.40 2.93 -4.50
C LEU A 382 28.42 3.02 -6.02
N GLY A 383 27.38 2.52 -6.69
CA GLY A 383 27.27 2.60 -8.15
C GLY A 383 27.28 4.03 -8.67
N PHE A 384 26.52 4.92 -8.02
CA PHE A 384 26.51 6.34 -8.31
C PHE A 384 27.88 6.99 -8.07
N GLY A 385 28.52 6.70 -6.93
CA GLY A 385 29.83 7.26 -6.58
C GLY A 385 30.95 6.84 -7.54
N ILE A 386 30.96 5.58 -7.98
CA ILE A 386 31.91 5.09 -8.99
C ILE A 386 31.71 5.84 -10.31
N ASN A 387 30.49 5.96 -10.80
CA ASN A 387 30.20 6.64 -12.06
C ASN A 387 30.51 8.14 -11.99
N LEU A 388 30.20 8.79 -10.87
CA LEU A 388 30.56 10.18 -10.63
C LEU A 388 32.08 10.37 -10.64
N PHE A 389 32.83 9.50 -9.97
CA PHE A 389 34.30 9.53 -9.98
C PHE A 389 34.86 9.35 -11.40
N LEU A 390 34.34 8.39 -12.16
CA LEU A 390 34.75 8.16 -13.55
C LEU A 390 34.44 9.37 -14.43
N ALA A 391 33.24 9.95 -14.32
CA ALA A 391 32.87 11.15 -15.06
C ALA A 391 33.81 12.31 -14.74
N LEU A 392 34.09 12.57 -13.46
CA LEU A 392 35.03 13.60 -13.02
C LEU A 392 36.45 13.36 -13.55
N ARG A 393 36.92 12.12 -13.55
CA ARG A 393 38.23 11.76 -14.10
C ARG A 393 38.31 12.00 -15.61
N ILE A 394 37.29 11.58 -16.37
CA ILE A 394 37.24 11.79 -17.82
C ILE A 394 37.21 13.28 -18.14
N LEU A 395 36.33 14.05 -17.46
CA LEU A 395 36.24 15.50 -17.65
C LEU A 395 37.56 16.20 -17.30
N ALA A 396 38.22 15.81 -16.21
CA ALA A 396 39.52 16.35 -15.83
C ALA A 396 40.63 16.03 -16.84
N LEU A 397 40.55 14.90 -17.54
CA LEU A 397 41.47 14.56 -18.63
C LEU A 397 41.19 15.35 -19.91
N MET A 398 39.93 15.63 -20.22
CA MET A 398 39.54 16.42 -21.41
C MET A 398 39.88 17.91 -21.29
N VAL A 399 39.95 18.44 -20.07
CA VAL A 399 40.25 19.86 -19.78
C VAL A 399 41.75 20.12 -19.63
N ARG A 400 42.57 19.07 -19.50
CA ARG A 400 44.04 19.14 -19.59
C ARG A 400 44.46 19.19 -21.04
#